data_AF-A0AAV2IHZ6-F1
#
_entry.id   AF-A0AAV2IHZ6-F1
#
_cell.length_a   1.000
_cell.length_b   1.000
_cell.length_c   1.000
_cell.angle_alpha   90.00
_cell.angle_beta   90.00
_cell.angle_gamma   90.00
#
_symmetry.space_group_name_H-M   'P 1'
#
loop_
_entity.id
_entity.type
_entity.pdbx_description
1 polymer ?
#
loop_
_entity_poly.entity_id
_entity_poly.type
_entity_poly.pdbx_seq_one_letter_code
_entity_poly.pdbx_strand_id
1 'polypeptide(L)' 'MEFSRSQSGNQVLTYLGYEYLYFRNNDGVLTWRCRLNRATKKCHSNIKTKNGTIVRPP' A
#
# COMPACT_ATOMS: atom_id res chain seq x y z
N MET A 1 -6.98 -1.21 9.50
CA MET A 1 -6.67 -1.31 8.07
C MET A 1 -7.73 -0.53 7.35
N GLU A 2 -7.35 0.50 6.60
CA GLU A 2 -8.29 1.41 5.95
C GLU A 2 -7.86 1.67 4.52
N PHE A 3 -8.83 1.69 3.60
CA PHE A 3 -8.62 2.04 2.20
C PHE A 3 -9.19 3.42 1.92
N SER A 4 -8.37 4.30 1.37
CA SER A 4 -8.77 5.65 0.98
C SER A 4 -8.22 6.00 -0.40
N ARG A 5 -8.51 7.21 -0.87
CA ARG A 5 -7.97 7.75 -2.12
C ARG A 5 -7.28 9.08 -1.84
N SER A 6 -6.13 9.31 -2.46
CA SER A 6 -5.50 10.63 -2.45
C SER A 6 -6.34 11.64 -3.24
N GLN A 7 -6.08 12.93 -3.04
CA GLN A 7 -6.72 14.00 -3.84
C GLN A 7 -6.51 13.82 -5.35
N SER A 8 -5.38 13.23 -5.75
CA SER A 8 -5.06 12.86 -7.13
C SER A 8 -5.69 11.53 -7.60
N GLY A 9 -6.53 10.88 -6.79
CA GLY A 9 -7.23 9.64 -7.11
C GLY A 9 -6.44 8.34 -6.90
N ASN A 10 -5.20 8.40 -6.39
CA ASN A 10 -4.41 7.19 -6.12
C ASN A 10 -4.98 6.43 -4.91
N GLN A 11 -5.03 5.11 -4.99
CA GLN A 11 -5.46 4.28 -3.85
C GLN A 11 -4.39 4.31 -2.75
N VAL A 12 -4.84 4.51 -1.52
CA VAL A 12 -4.03 4.56 -0.30
C VAL A 12 -4.53 3.47 0.66
N LEU A 13 -3.59 2.76 1.26
CA LEU A 13 -3.82 1.78 2.31
C LEU A 13 -3.16 2.29 3.60
N THR A 14 -3.95 2.52 4.64
CA THR A 14 -3.44 2.86 5.97
C THR A 14 -3.41 1.61 6.83
N TYR A 15 -2.21 1.25 7.29
CA TYR A 15 -1.97 0.07 8.13
C TYR A 15 -0.96 0.39 9.23
N LEU A 16 -1.34 0.12 10.49
CA LEU A 16 -0.53 0.41 11.69
C LEU A 16 0.02 1.85 11.73
N GLY A 17 -0.77 2.83 11.29
CA GLY A 17 -0.37 4.25 11.26
C GLY A 17 0.55 4.64 10.10
N TYR A 18 0.93 3.69 9.24
CA TYR A 18 1.69 3.95 8.02
C TYR A 18 0.79 3.94 6.79
N GLU A 19 1.09 4.82 5.84
CA GLU A 19 0.39 4.89 4.56
C GLU A 19 1.18 4.18 3.46
N TYR A 20 0.47 3.40 2.66
CA TYR A 20 0.99 2.67 1.52
C TYR A 20 0.21 3.05 0.27
N LEU A 21 0.91 3.26 -0.84
CA LEU A 21 0.32 3.56 -2.12
C LEU A 21 0.19 2.29 -2.96
N TYR A 22 -0.90 2.17 -3.70
CA TYR A 22 -1.04 1.11 -4.69
C TYR A 22 0.14 1.15 -5.68
N PHE A 23 0.73 -0.02 -5.93
CA PHE A 23 1.84 -0.18 -6.86
C PHE A 23 1.43 -1.03 -8.07
N ARG A 24 0.93 -2.25 -7.85
CA ARG A 24 0.49 -3.15 -8.93
C ARG A 24 -0.45 -4.23 -8.42
N ASN A 25 -1.21 -4.83 -9.34
CA ASN A 25 -2.01 -6.02 -9.13
C ASN A 25 -1.36 -7.20 -9.87
N ASN A 26 -1.27 -8.36 -9.21
CA ASN A 26 -0.87 -9.61 -9.82
C ASN A 26 -1.82 -10.72 -9.38
N ASP A 27 -2.66 -11.22 -10.29
CA ASP A 27 -3.63 -12.30 -10.04
C ASP A 27 -4.54 -12.05 -8.81
N GLY A 28 -5.00 -10.80 -8.66
CA GLY A 28 -5.83 -10.36 -7.54
C GLY A 28 -5.05 -10.03 -6.27
N VAL A 29 -3.72 -10.21 -6.27
CA VAL A 29 -2.83 -9.77 -5.20
C VAL A 29 -2.36 -8.34 -5.48
N LEU A 30 -2.88 -7.39 -4.74
CA LEU A 30 -2.48 -5.99 -4.78
C LEU A 30 -1.19 -5.82 -3.96
N THR A 31 -0.20 -5.19 -4.56
CA THR A 31 1.04 -4.78 -3.88
C THR A 31 0.95 -3.30 -3.56
N TRP A 32 1.25 -2.96 -2.31
CA TRP A 32 1.27 -1.60 -1.78
C TRP A 32 2.69 -1.27 -1.33
N ARG A 33 3.17 -0.07 -1.67
CA ARG A 33 4.51 0.41 -1.28
C ARG A 33 4.36 1.53 -0.28
N CYS A 34 5.22 1.55 0.74
CA CYS A 34 5.27 2.63 1.70
C CYS A 34 5.31 3.99 1.00
N ARG A 35 4.41 4.91 1.36
CA ARG A 35 4.31 6.24 0.74
C ARG A 35 5.63 7.01 0.88
N LEU A 36 6.30 6.86 2.02
CA LEU A 36 7.60 7.48 2.30
C LEU A 36 8.73 6.97 1.39
N ASN A 37 8.57 5.84 0.70
CA ASN A 37 9.55 5.38 -0.29
C ASN A 37 9.77 6.42 -1.38
N ARG A 38 8.70 7.09 -1.84
CA ARG A 38 8.81 8.12 -2.89
C ARG A 38 9.58 9.35 -2.42
N ALA A 39 9.33 9.78 -1.18
CA ALA A 39 9.92 11.01 -0.63
C ALA A 39 11.36 10.81 -0.12
N THR A 40 11.61 9.72 0.62
CA THR A 40 12.87 9.53 1.34
C THR A 40 13.74 8.42 0.76
N LYS A 41 13.17 7.54 -0.08
CA LYS A 41 13.79 6.29 -0.55
C LYS A 41 14.23 5.30 0.53
N LYS A 42 14.07 5.61 1.82
CA LYS A 42 14.49 4.77 2.96
C LYS A 42 13.43 3.75 3.41
N CYS A 43 12.16 4.00 3.10
CA CYS A 43 11.08 3.08 3.46
C CYS A 43 10.87 2.03 2.36
N HIS A 44 11.46 0.84 2.47
CA HIS A 44 11.33 -0.24 1.47
C HIS A 44 10.20 -1.23 1.75
N SER A 45 9.43 -0.98 2.81
CA SER A 45 8.33 -1.84 3.22
C SER A 45 7.24 -1.93 2.14
N ASN A 46 6.73 -3.15 1.96
CA ASN A 46 5.67 -3.46 1.02
C ASN A 46 4.65 -4.41 1.64
N ILE A 47 3.37 -4.11 1.42
CA ILE A 47 2.25 -4.94 1.87
C ILE A 47 1.63 -5.60 0.66
N LYS A 48 1.20 -6.86 0.79
CA LYS A 48 0.35 -7.49 -0.21
C LYS A 48 -1.01 -7.79 0.37
N THR A 49 -2.05 -7.45 -0.39
CA THR A 49 -3.44 -7.76 -0.03
C THR A 49 -4.11 -8.55 -1.14
N LYS A 50 -5.01 -9.48 -0.80
CA LYS A 50 -5.88 -10.19 -1.74
C LYS A 50 -7.31 -10.09 -1.22
N ASN A 51 -8.24 -9.62 -2.05
CA ASN A 51 -9.65 -9.45 -1.67
C ASN A 51 -9.85 -8.71 -0.33
N GLY A 52 -9.12 -7.61 -0.12
CA GLY A 52 -9.22 -6.82 1.11
C GLY A 52 -8.50 -7.40 2.34
N THR A 53 -7.88 -8.57 2.24
CA THR A 53 -7.15 -9.22 3.36
C THR A 53 -5.64 -9.12 3.14
N ILE A 54 -4.86 -8.93 4.21
CA ILE A 54 -3.40 -8.92 4.13
C ILE A 54 -2.89 -10.35 3.96
N VAL A 55 -2.19 -10.61 2.85
CA VAL A 55 -1.51 -11.89 2.57
C VAL A 55 -0.01 -11.82 2.80
N ARG A 56 0.56 -10.61 2.82
CA ARG A 56 1.95 -10.37 3.24
C ARG A 56 2.04 -9.05 4.02
N PRO A 57 2.40 -9.09 5.31
CA PRO A 57 2.61 -7.89 6.12
C PRO A 57 3.86 -7.10 5.65
N PRO A 58 4.03 -5.87 6.15
CA PRO A 58 5.06 -4.91 5.72
C PRO A 58 6.52 -5.35 5.87
#